data_AF-Q39Y68-F1
#
_entry.id   AF-Q39Y68-F1
#
_cell.length_a   1.000
_cell.length_b   1.000
_cell.length_c   1.000
_cell.angle_alpha   90.00
_cell.angle_beta   90.00
_cell.angle_gamma   90.00
#
_symmetry.space_group_name_H-M   'P 1'
#
loop_
_entity.id
_entity.type
_entity.pdbx_description
1 polymer ?
#
loop_
_entity_poly.entity_id
_entity_poly.type
_entity_poly.pdbx_seq_one_letter_code
_entity_poly.pdbx_strand_id
1 'polypeptide(L)'
;MAVNIFGSKPKEACEVHGHHSGSGNRMLVAMILISLSLVVWHVGSTGTGGHPAASGAAPVPFPVRLGSELRDLFFSDHGVLAELRDVFPYFLVGILIAGYLRTFKIAVKLQAKLRKYGVLSVFIASFVGIITPLCACGTVTTAISLLVAGIPLAPVMALMVTSPLLSPSTYLLTLNDLGPEWTAIRTISALSMGIFAGLVTHFLSNRPGFRKNEIFIEGALVRGDFHDEDYPDERLRCNCRRQFGNRIAVRTGNKFLIFLAKSVEMLWVVGKYVIVGVVIGAVVERYMPQEWVYRFFGQGDPLGILWVTLASVPMFLHQISASSIIHHIKGSLGGTLDAGAALAFMIGGPVTAVPTMVLFWSFFRKRVFFLYMFVCLSGTLLIAYAFQALVFTPGVDIGNPLLKGVASLSGGEASVIAKQDANVRMVLDPGGKGVVATYSNAVDGRGPVVFDGVRGRFTASLANRYDNRAYIGNIADWLGENSLTAASAKILVYSLGNGAGDAASLLGEKTLAELGARGFTVKAVERHDVPRITEGVLAGCGQVWLFFGDDHADGLNDAEVKLLADFNANGGGALIVPGVANTRGANLLVSRYGVTFSGVADNGPEVRVSAASTVLNRTAEWLGSVLKLVKKA
;
A
#
# COMPACT_ATOMS: atom_id res chain seq x y z
N MET A 1 -3.54 -7.64 70.84
CA MET A 1 -2.85 -6.49 70.23
C MET A 1 -2.38 -6.91 68.84
N ALA A 2 -3.26 -6.84 67.85
CA ALA A 2 -2.95 -7.04 66.44
C ALA A 2 -3.94 -6.15 65.67
N VAL A 3 -3.48 -4.94 65.40
CA VAL A 3 -4.25 -3.90 64.72
C VAL A 3 -4.46 -4.34 63.28
N ASN A 4 -5.72 -4.40 62.89
CA ASN A 4 -6.18 -4.65 61.55
C ASN A 4 -5.88 -3.39 60.70
N ILE A 5 -4.69 -3.30 60.10
CA ILE A 5 -4.16 -2.10 59.42
C ILE A 5 -4.90 -1.76 58.11
N PHE A 6 -5.85 -2.58 57.66
CA PHE A 6 -6.63 -2.31 56.43
C PHE A 6 -8.15 -2.48 56.62
N GLY A 7 -8.69 -2.02 57.75
CA GLY A 7 -10.12 -2.02 58.04
C GLY A 7 -10.72 -0.63 58.32
N SER A 8 -11.63 -0.19 57.44
CA SER A 8 -12.56 0.97 57.51
C SER A 8 -12.01 2.33 57.02
N LYS A 9 -12.68 3.08 56.12
CA LYS A 9 -14.13 3.30 55.95
C LYS A 9 -14.56 3.35 54.47
N PRO A 10 -15.73 2.80 54.07
CA PRO A 10 -16.44 3.27 52.89
C PRO A 10 -17.20 4.54 53.27
N LYS A 11 -16.75 5.71 52.80
CA LYS A 11 -17.57 6.92 52.72
C LYS A 11 -17.49 7.43 51.29
N GLU A 12 -18.65 7.78 50.74
CA GLU A 12 -18.95 8.02 49.31
C GLU A 12 -19.24 6.75 48.50
N ALA A 13 -20.22 5.96 48.93
CA ALA A 13 -21.02 5.23 47.96
C ALA A 13 -21.96 6.25 47.30
N CYS A 14 -21.50 6.87 46.21
CA CYS A 14 -22.40 7.63 45.35
C CYS A 14 -23.41 6.64 44.74
N GLU A 15 -24.71 6.96 44.79
CA GLU A 15 -25.84 6.13 44.29
C GLU A 15 -25.68 5.68 42.83
N VAL A 16 -24.74 6.32 42.14
CA VAL A 16 -24.40 6.16 40.74
C VAL A 16 -23.48 4.92 40.49
N HIS A 17 -22.77 4.42 41.50
CA HIS A 17 -21.91 3.25 41.38
C HIS A 17 -22.71 1.93 41.37
N GLY A 18 -22.95 1.38 40.19
CA GLY A 18 -23.33 -0.03 40.00
C GLY A 18 -22.10 -0.93 39.85
N HIS A 19 -22.27 -2.25 40.07
CA HIS A 19 -21.22 -3.27 39.95
C HIS A 19 -20.43 -3.18 38.62
N HIS A 20 -19.09 -3.21 38.72
CA HIS A 20 -18.20 -3.30 37.56
C HIS A 20 -18.50 -4.57 36.74
N SER A 21 -18.77 -4.40 35.45
CA SER A 21 -18.94 -5.53 34.51
C SER A 21 -17.59 -6.24 34.29
N GLY A 22 -17.49 -7.49 34.75
CA GLY A 22 -16.30 -8.33 34.61
C GLY A 22 -16.08 -8.94 33.21
N SER A 23 -16.89 -8.57 32.20
CA SER A 23 -16.84 -9.20 30.87
C SER A 23 -15.59 -8.83 30.06
N GLY A 24 -15.17 -7.56 30.09
CA GLY A 24 -14.03 -7.07 29.30
C GLY A 24 -12.69 -7.70 29.71
N ASN A 25 -12.46 -7.89 31.01
CA ASN A 25 -11.23 -8.53 31.50
C ASN A 25 -11.15 -10.01 31.12
N ARG A 26 -12.27 -10.73 31.05
CA ARG A 26 -12.29 -12.16 30.69
C ARG A 26 -11.90 -12.37 29.22
N MET A 27 -12.39 -11.52 28.33
CA MET A 27 -12.07 -11.61 26.89
C MET A 27 -10.61 -11.25 26.61
N LEU A 28 -10.06 -10.23 27.30
CA LEU A 28 -8.65 -9.87 27.21
C LEU A 28 -7.72 -11.04 27.62
N VAL A 29 -8.02 -11.68 28.74
CA VAL A 29 -7.26 -12.83 29.24
C VAL A 29 -7.32 -14.00 28.25
N ALA A 30 -8.49 -14.29 27.69
CA ALA A 30 -8.64 -15.35 26.69
C ALA A 30 -7.75 -15.12 25.46
N MET A 31 -7.64 -13.89 24.98
CA MET A 31 -6.82 -13.57 23.81
C MET A 31 -5.32 -13.67 24.08
N ILE A 32 -4.88 -13.24 25.26
CA ILE A 32 -3.47 -13.40 25.68
C ILE A 32 -3.13 -14.89 25.72
N LEU A 33 -4.02 -15.73 26.25
CA LEU A 33 -3.84 -17.18 26.29
C LEU A 33 -3.81 -17.81 24.89
N ILE A 34 -4.69 -17.39 23.98
CA ILE A 34 -4.70 -17.88 22.58
C ILE A 34 -3.40 -17.50 21.87
N SER A 35 -2.95 -16.26 22.03
CA SER A 35 -1.71 -15.77 21.40
C SER A 35 -0.47 -16.52 21.92
N LEU A 36 -0.38 -16.72 23.24
CA LEU A 36 0.67 -17.53 23.86
C LEU A 36 0.63 -18.99 23.40
N SER A 37 -0.56 -19.57 23.26
CA SER A 37 -0.73 -20.95 22.78
C SER A 37 -0.25 -21.11 21.34
N LEU A 38 -0.50 -20.12 20.48
CA LEU A 38 0.00 -20.07 19.11
C LEU A 38 1.52 -20.02 19.05
N VAL A 39 2.15 -19.20 19.89
CA VAL A 39 3.62 -19.13 20.00
C VAL A 39 4.19 -20.48 20.44
N VAL A 40 3.64 -21.09 21.50
CA VAL A 40 4.09 -22.39 22.00
C VAL A 40 3.93 -23.48 20.93
N TRP A 41 2.80 -23.49 20.22
CA TRP A 41 2.54 -24.45 19.14
C TRP A 41 3.50 -24.26 17.96
N HIS A 42 3.76 -23.03 17.53
CA HIS A 42 4.68 -22.75 16.43
C HIS A 42 6.12 -23.13 16.79
N VAL A 43 6.62 -22.68 17.94
CA VAL A 43 7.99 -23.05 18.40
C VAL A 43 8.15 -24.55 18.54
N GLY A 44 7.08 -25.26 18.95
CA GLY A 44 7.06 -26.71 19.03
C GLY A 44 7.05 -27.43 17.68
N SER A 45 6.48 -26.84 16.64
CA SER A 45 6.24 -27.49 15.34
C SER A 45 7.25 -27.11 14.24
N THR A 46 7.68 -25.85 14.15
CA THR A 46 8.53 -25.33 13.07
C THR A 46 9.94 -24.95 13.53
N GLY A 47 10.14 -24.65 14.82
CA GLY A 47 11.42 -24.19 15.38
C GLY A 47 11.49 -22.67 15.52
N THR A 48 12.70 -22.12 15.56
CA THR A 48 12.94 -20.67 15.65
C THR A 48 12.96 -20.02 14.25
N GLY A 49 12.31 -18.87 14.06
CA GLY A 49 12.41 -18.06 12.85
C GLY A 49 11.46 -18.40 11.70
N GLY A 50 10.35 -19.11 11.95
CA GLY A 50 9.27 -19.29 10.94
C GLY A 50 9.59 -20.25 9.79
N HIS A 51 10.79 -20.81 9.72
CA HIS A 51 11.21 -21.78 8.72
C HIS A 51 11.49 -23.16 9.36
N PRO A 52 11.21 -24.27 8.65
CA PRO A 52 11.51 -25.60 9.16
C PRO A 52 13.01 -25.70 9.47
N ALA A 53 13.34 -26.13 10.70
CA ALA A 53 14.71 -26.33 11.14
C ALA A 53 15.50 -27.16 10.12
N ALA A 54 16.60 -26.59 9.61
CA ALA A 54 17.50 -27.29 8.70
C ALA A 54 17.94 -28.64 9.31
N SER A 55 17.96 -29.68 8.49
CA SER A 55 18.12 -31.11 8.85
C SER A 55 19.52 -31.50 9.36
N GLY A 56 20.18 -30.64 10.13
CA GLY A 56 21.52 -30.88 10.69
C GLY A 56 21.88 -30.11 11.97
N ALA A 57 20.97 -29.31 12.54
CA ALA A 57 21.24 -28.59 13.79
C ALA A 57 20.98 -29.48 15.02
N ALA A 58 21.90 -29.48 15.99
CA ALA A 58 21.75 -30.22 17.24
C ALA A 58 20.44 -29.85 17.97
N PRO A 59 19.75 -30.81 18.63
CA PRO A 59 18.46 -30.54 19.26
C PRO A 59 18.63 -29.62 20.48
N VAL A 60 18.44 -28.32 20.28
CA VAL A 60 18.34 -27.34 21.37
C VAL A 60 17.11 -27.68 22.24
N PRO A 61 17.18 -27.62 23.58
CA PRO A 61 16.04 -27.87 24.44
C PRO A 61 14.89 -26.88 24.16
N PHE A 62 13.64 -27.35 24.19
CA PHE A 62 12.43 -26.52 24.01
C PHE A 62 12.43 -25.20 24.83
N PRO A 63 12.75 -25.17 26.14
CA PRO A 63 12.73 -23.93 26.90
C PRO A 63 13.79 -22.90 26.42
N VAL A 64 14.90 -23.37 25.85
CA VAL A 64 15.91 -22.48 25.27
C VAL A 64 15.43 -21.91 23.93
N ARG A 65 14.77 -22.72 23.08
CA ARG A 65 14.16 -22.26 21.81
C ARG A 65 13.03 -21.26 22.05
N LEU A 66 12.16 -21.55 23.01
CA LEU A 66 11.08 -20.63 23.38
C LEU A 66 11.65 -19.33 23.95
N GLY A 67 12.74 -19.41 24.73
CA GLY A 67 13.44 -18.25 25.26
C GLY A 67 14.10 -17.37 24.18
N SER A 68 14.75 -17.96 23.18
CA SER A 68 15.32 -17.23 22.05
C SER A 68 14.23 -16.61 21.17
N GLU A 69 13.14 -17.35 20.88
CA GLU A 69 12.01 -16.80 20.11
C GLU A 69 11.29 -15.66 20.82
N LEU A 70 11.05 -15.78 22.13
CA LEU A 70 10.46 -14.69 22.90
C LEU A 70 11.40 -13.48 22.93
N ARG A 71 12.71 -13.68 23.07
CA ARG A 71 13.68 -12.58 23.01
C ARG A 71 13.62 -11.89 21.65
N ASP A 72 13.63 -12.64 20.56
CA ASP A 72 13.57 -12.08 19.22
C ASP A 72 12.22 -11.41 18.95
N LEU A 73 11.10 -12.00 19.38
CA LEU A 73 9.77 -11.40 19.25
C LEU A 73 9.69 -10.05 19.94
N PHE A 74 10.32 -9.88 21.11
CA PHE A 74 10.29 -8.61 21.84
C PHE A 74 11.35 -7.61 21.40
N PHE A 75 12.58 -8.07 21.13
CA PHE A 75 13.76 -7.21 20.98
C PHE A 75 14.35 -7.15 19.57
N SER A 76 13.81 -7.89 18.59
CA SER A 76 14.25 -7.75 17.19
C SER A 76 13.89 -6.38 16.61
N ASP A 77 14.52 -6.03 15.49
CA ASP A 77 14.26 -4.79 14.75
C ASP A 77 12.82 -4.70 14.22
N HIS A 78 12.09 -5.82 14.18
CA HIS A 78 10.66 -5.92 13.85
C HIS A 78 9.84 -6.54 15.00
N GLY A 79 10.36 -6.46 16.22
CA GLY A 79 9.70 -6.99 17.42
C GLY A 79 8.75 -6.00 18.09
N VAL A 80 8.14 -6.44 19.18
CA VAL A 80 7.19 -5.64 19.98
C VAL A 80 7.79 -4.28 20.41
N LEU A 81 9.07 -4.22 20.80
CA LEU A 81 9.69 -2.94 21.18
C LEU A 81 9.87 -1.99 20.01
N ALA A 82 10.15 -2.52 18.81
CA ALA A 82 10.32 -1.70 17.62
C ALA A 82 8.97 -1.09 17.21
N GLU A 83 7.92 -1.91 17.10
CA GLU A 83 6.57 -1.41 16.85
C GLU A 83 6.10 -0.42 17.93
N LEU A 84 6.37 -0.71 19.21
CA LEU A 84 6.01 0.19 20.28
C LEU A 84 6.77 1.52 20.17
N ARG A 85 8.07 1.49 19.84
CA ARG A 85 8.88 2.70 19.62
C ARG A 85 8.33 3.53 18.47
N ASP A 86 7.89 2.89 17.40
CA ASP A 86 7.32 3.56 16.23
C ASP A 86 5.94 4.17 16.53
N VAL A 87 5.09 3.46 17.28
CA VAL A 87 3.74 3.91 17.63
C VAL A 87 3.75 4.94 18.77
N PHE A 88 4.72 4.87 19.70
CA PHE A 88 4.80 5.70 20.90
C PHE A 88 4.75 7.22 20.64
N PRO A 89 5.51 7.82 19.70
CA PRO A 89 5.46 9.26 19.48
C PRO A 89 4.08 9.72 19.00
N TYR A 90 3.46 8.99 18.06
CA TYR A 90 2.12 9.30 17.58
C TYR A 90 1.06 9.13 18.68
N PHE A 91 1.20 8.08 19.48
CA PHE A 91 0.35 7.82 20.63
C PHE A 91 0.45 8.93 21.69
N LEU A 92 1.66 9.40 22.00
CA LEU A 92 1.89 10.49 22.94
C LEU A 92 1.27 11.79 22.43
N VAL A 93 1.48 12.14 21.16
CA VAL A 93 0.86 13.31 20.52
C VAL A 93 -0.67 13.20 20.58
N GLY A 94 -1.23 12.03 20.27
CA GLY A 94 -2.67 11.77 20.35
C GLY A 94 -3.23 11.96 21.75
N ILE A 95 -2.53 11.50 22.79
CA ILE A 95 -2.92 11.70 24.19
C ILE A 95 -2.86 13.16 24.60
N LEU A 96 -1.79 13.87 24.21
CA LEU A 96 -1.67 15.30 24.49
C LEU A 96 -2.81 16.05 23.80
N ILE A 97 -3.08 15.79 22.52
CA ILE A 97 -4.22 16.40 21.82
C ILE A 97 -5.53 16.06 22.55
N ALA A 98 -5.76 14.81 22.95
CA ALA A 98 -6.97 14.42 23.68
C ALA A 98 -7.10 15.15 25.03
N GLY A 99 -6.02 15.27 25.80
CA GLY A 99 -5.97 16.02 27.04
C GLY A 99 -6.22 17.51 26.83
N TYR A 100 -5.69 18.09 25.74
CA TYR A 100 -5.92 19.47 25.35
C TYR A 100 -7.40 19.70 25.01
N LEU A 101 -7.98 18.84 24.16
CA LEU A 101 -9.39 18.90 23.76
C LEU A 101 -10.33 18.82 24.97
N ARG A 102 -10.00 17.97 25.96
CA ARG A 102 -10.75 17.84 27.24
C ARG A 102 -10.53 19.00 28.21
N THR A 103 -9.39 19.68 28.15
CA THR A 103 -9.13 20.84 29.01
C THR A 103 -9.88 22.06 28.52
N PHE A 104 -9.95 22.25 27.20
CA PHE A 104 -10.62 23.39 26.57
C PHE A 104 -12.09 23.13 26.18
N LYS A 105 -12.62 21.95 26.53
CA LYS A 105 -13.99 21.51 26.20
C LYS A 105 -14.30 21.62 24.70
N ILE A 106 -13.27 21.46 23.85
CA ILE A 106 -13.39 21.59 22.40
C ILE A 106 -14.27 20.46 21.86
N ALA A 107 -14.17 19.26 22.45
CA ALA A 107 -15.03 18.14 22.11
C ALA A 107 -16.52 18.50 22.26
N VAL A 108 -16.92 19.15 23.35
CA VAL A 108 -18.31 19.59 23.60
C VAL A 108 -18.76 20.64 22.58
N LYS A 109 -17.88 21.60 22.26
CA LYS A 109 -18.17 22.63 21.23
C LYS A 109 -18.28 22.01 19.84
N LEU A 110 -17.40 21.05 19.51
CA LEU A 110 -17.39 20.35 18.24
C LEU A 110 -18.63 19.44 18.12
N GLN A 111 -19.06 18.80 19.20
CA GLN A 111 -20.31 18.03 19.28
C GLN A 111 -21.53 18.89 19.00
N ALA A 112 -21.61 20.08 19.62
CA ALA A 112 -22.70 21.03 19.37
C ALA A 112 -22.73 21.49 17.90
N LYS A 113 -21.54 21.72 17.29
CA LYS A 113 -21.44 22.10 15.88
C LYS A 113 -21.80 20.94 14.93
N LEU A 114 -21.27 19.74 15.17
CA LEU A 114 -21.50 18.57 14.31
C LEU A 114 -22.96 18.12 14.31
N ARG A 115 -23.69 18.29 15.42
CA ARG A 115 -25.15 18.06 15.49
C ARG A 115 -25.94 18.89 14.47
N LYS A 116 -25.43 20.06 14.07
CA LYS A 116 -26.13 21.00 13.18
C LYS A 116 -25.99 20.66 11.70
N TYR A 117 -24.99 19.86 11.31
CA TYR A 117 -24.61 19.68 9.90
C TYR A 117 -25.15 18.41 9.23
N GLY A 118 -25.96 17.58 9.92
CA GLY A 118 -26.62 16.42 9.30
C GLY A 118 -25.65 15.52 8.52
N VAL A 119 -25.95 15.25 7.25
CA VAL A 119 -25.11 14.42 6.37
C VAL A 119 -23.72 15.02 6.10
N LEU A 120 -23.58 16.35 6.08
CA LEU A 120 -22.29 17.00 5.85
C LEU A 120 -21.25 16.65 6.93
N SER A 121 -21.71 16.28 8.14
CA SER A 121 -20.83 15.80 9.21
C SER A 121 -20.06 14.53 8.82
N VAL A 122 -20.60 13.68 7.93
CA VAL A 122 -19.94 12.46 7.43
C VAL A 122 -18.70 12.80 6.60
N PHE A 123 -18.82 13.77 5.69
CA PHE A 123 -17.72 14.21 4.84
C PHE A 123 -16.60 14.85 5.67
N ILE A 124 -16.96 15.73 6.60
CA ILE A 124 -16.00 16.37 7.52
C ILE A 124 -15.29 15.31 8.36
N ALA A 125 -16.03 14.34 8.91
CA ALA A 125 -15.46 13.29 9.74
C ALA A 125 -14.51 12.37 8.96
N SER A 126 -14.83 12.04 7.70
CA SER A 126 -13.96 11.24 6.84
C SER A 126 -12.63 11.97 6.57
N PHE A 127 -12.70 13.26 6.23
CA PHE A 127 -11.50 14.07 5.99
C PHE A 127 -10.63 14.23 7.25
N VAL A 128 -11.27 14.45 8.40
CA VAL A 128 -10.57 14.47 9.70
C VAL A 128 -9.88 13.12 9.95
N GLY A 129 -10.51 12.00 9.59
CA GLY A 129 -9.93 10.66 9.73
C GLY A 129 -8.59 10.50 9.01
N ILE A 130 -8.47 11.00 7.78
CA ILE A 130 -7.22 10.92 6.98
C ILE A 130 -6.05 11.64 7.66
N ILE A 131 -6.33 12.78 8.30
CA ILE A 131 -5.30 13.61 8.94
C ILE A 131 -4.96 13.08 10.33
N THR A 132 -5.81 12.22 10.89
CA THR A 132 -5.71 11.80 12.28
C THR A 132 -4.66 10.68 12.43
N PRO A 133 -3.58 10.87 13.21
CA PRO A 133 -2.52 9.88 13.38
C PRO A 133 -2.91 8.79 14.41
N LEU A 134 -4.17 8.37 14.41
CA LEU A 134 -4.65 7.34 15.33
C LEU A 134 -4.53 5.97 14.67
N CYS A 135 -3.92 5.02 15.38
CA CYS A 135 -4.01 3.61 15.01
C CYS A 135 -5.45 3.11 15.16
N ALA A 136 -5.79 1.97 14.54
CA ALA A 136 -7.13 1.39 14.59
C ALA A 136 -7.69 1.29 16.02
N CYS A 137 -6.87 0.90 17.01
CA CYS A 137 -7.26 0.88 18.42
C CYS A 137 -7.61 2.27 19.00
N GLY A 138 -6.80 3.29 18.66
CA GLY A 138 -7.04 4.68 19.08
C GLY A 138 -8.30 5.27 18.47
N THR A 139 -8.62 4.91 17.23
CA THR A 139 -9.82 5.42 16.54
C THR A 139 -11.10 4.93 17.19
N VAL A 140 -11.18 3.66 17.57
CA VAL A 140 -12.37 3.08 18.20
C VAL A 140 -12.61 3.68 19.59
N THR A 141 -11.57 3.86 20.41
CA THR A 141 -11.72 4.51 21.73
C THR A 141 -12.20 5.97 21.60
N THR A 142 -11.68 6.67 20.60
CA THR A 142 -12.13 8.02 20.25
C THR A 142 -13.58 8.01 19.77
N ALA A 143 -13.94 7.08 18.89
CA ALA A 143 -15.29 6.89 18.38
C ALA A 143 -16.31 6.67 19.51
N ILE A 144 -16.00 5.80 20.47
CA ILE A 144 -16.86 5.55 21.64
C ILE A 144 -17.05 6.84 22.44
N SER A 145 -15.96 7.58 22.70
CA SER A 145 -16.03 8.87 23.43
C SER A 145 -16.95 9.87 22.72
N LEU A 146 -16.89 9.94 21.39
CA LEU A 146 -17.74 10.81 20.58
C LEU A 146 -19.22 10.36 20.61
N LEU A 147 -19.50 9.06 20.57
CA LEU A 147 -20.87 8.53 20.65
C LEU A 147 -21.51 8.77 22.01
N VAL A 148 -20.78 8.52 23.10
CA VAL A 148 -21.25 8.80 24.47
C VAL A 148 -21.63 10.27 24.58
N ALA A 149 -20.77 11.14 24.07
CA ALA A 149 -20.99 12.57 24.09
C ALA A 149 -22.10 13.08 23.14
N GLY A 150 -22.76 12.19 22.40
CA GLY A 150 -23.97 12.50 21.66
C GLY A 150 -23.77 12.91 20.21
N ILE A 151 -22.60 12.64 19.64
CA ILE A 151 -22.41 12.71 18.20
C ILE A 151 -23.25 11.62 17.52
N PRO A 152 -23.93 11.92 16.39
CA PRO A 152 -24.63 10.90 15.61
C PRO A 152 -23.68 9.75 15.19
N LEU A 153 -24.23 8.54 15.07
CA LEU A 153 -23.44 7.35 14.75
C LEU A 153 -22.73 7.46 13.39
N ALA A 154 -23.38 8.08 12.40
CA ALA A 154 -22.88 8.20 11.02
C ALA A 154 -21.49 8.86 10.89
N PRO A 155 -21.25 10.10 11.35
CA PRO A 155 -19.92 10.73 11.29
C PRO A 155 -18.88 9.99 12.13
N VAL A 156 -19.28 9.35 13.24
CA VAL A 156 -18.34 8.55 14.03
C VAL A 156 -17.88 7.32 13.25
N MET A 157 -18.78 6.62 12.58
CA MET A 157 -18.45 5.47 11.74
C MET A 157 -17.54 5.87 10.58
N ALA A 158 -17.80 7.02 9.96
CA ALA A 158 -16.97 7.56 8.89
C ALA A 158 -15.53 7.83 9.35
N LEU A 159 -15.36 8.52 10.49
CA LEU A 159 -14.06 8.78 11.10
C LEU A 159 -13.30 7.48 11.40
N MET A 160 -14.02 6.52 11.99
CA MET A 160 -13.47 5.29 12.51
C MET A 160 -13.08 4.29 11.42
N VAL A 161 -13.74 4.32 10.26
CA VAL A 161 -13.34 3.54 9.09
C VAL A 161 -12.19 4.21 8.32
N THR A 162 -12.18 5.54 8.23
CA THR A 162 -11.16 6.25 7.43
C THR A 162 -9.79 6.28 8.09
N SER A 163 -9.73 6.51 9.40
CA SER A 163 -8.45 6.69 10.10
C SER A 163 -7.52 5.46 10.15
N PRO A 164 -8.01 4.20 10.22
CA PRO A 164 -7.13 3.03 10.07
C PRO A 164 -6.76 2.72 8.61
N LEU A 165 -7.33 3.41 7.61
CA LEU A 165 -7.00 3.20 6.20
C LEU A 165 -5.85 4.07 5.73
N LEU A 166 -5.82 5.31 6.22
CA LEU A 166 -4.84 6.31 5.84
C LEU A 166 -4.51 7.23 7.01
N SER A 167 -3.21 7.47 7.15
CA SER A 167 -2.59 8.42 8.06
C SER A 167 -1.39 9.11 7.37
N PRO A 168 -0.88 10.24 7.90
CA PRO A 168 0.27 10.92 7.30
C PRO A 168 1.51 10.03 7.13
N SER A 169 1.77 9.10 8.06
CA SER A 169 2.90 8.17 7.96
C SER A 169 2.68 7.14 6.85
N THR A 170 1.53 6.47 6.82
CA THR A 170 1.20 5.51 5.74
C THR A 170 1.10 6.15 4.37
N TYR A 171 0.73 7.43 4.31
CA TYR A 171 0.70 8.19 3.07
C TYR A 171 2.11 8.34 2.50
N LEU A 172 3.07 8.77 3.34
CA LEU A 172 4.47 8.92 2.95
C LEU A 172 5.12 7.57 2.60
N LEU A 173 4.79 6.51 3.34
CA LEU A 173 5.29 5.16 3.06
C LEU A 173 4.74 4.62 1.73
N THR A 174 3.43 4.73 1.50
CA THR A 174 2.82 4.32 0.23
C THR A 174 3.40 5.12 -0.94
N LEU A 175 3.72 6.39 -0.73
CA LEU A 175 4.34 7.24 -1.75
C LEU A 175 5.75 6.78 -2.12
N ASN A 176 6.55 6.37 -1.13
CA ASN A 176 7.91 5.87 -1.35
C ASN A 176 7.91 4.47 -1.95
N ASP A 177 7.05 3.58 -1.44
CA ASP A 177 7.07 2.16 -1.79
C ASP A 177 6.30 1.88 -3.10
N LEU A 178 5.12 2.48 -3.28
CA LEU A 178 4.20 2.18 -4.39
C LEU A 178 4.04 3.35 -5.38
N GLY A 179 4.56 4.54 -5.04
CA GLY A 179 4.53 5.71 -5.89
C GLY A 179 3.29 6.61 -5.71
N PRO A 180 3.25 7.74 -6.43
CA PRO A 180 2.20 8.76 -6.26
C PRO A 180 0.83 8.30 -6.75
N GLU A 181 0.77 7.44 -7.76
CA GLU A 181 -0.48 6.94 -8.34
C GLU A 181 -1.24 6.06 -7.34
N TRP A 182 -0.55 5.05 -6.78
CA TRP A 182 -1.10 4.21 -5.70
C TRP A 182 -1.47 5.01 -4.45
N THR A 183 -0.69 6.04 -4.13
CA THR A 183 -0.98 6.92 -3.00
C THR A 183 -2.27 7.72 -3.21
N ALA A 184 -2.49 8.26 -4.41
CA ALA A 184 -3.72 8.94 -4.76
C ALA A 184 -4.92 7.99 -4.73
N ILE A 185 -4.78 6.79 -5.33
CA ILE A 185 -5.81 5.75 -5.33
C ILE A 185 -6.20 5.39 -3.89
N ARG A 186 -5.22 5.04 -3.05
CA ARG A 186 -5.45 4.71 -1.64
C ARG A 186 -6.16 5.85 -0.89
N THR A 187 -5.77 7.10 -1.16
CA THR A 187 -6.35 8.27 -0.50
C THR A 187 -7.82 8.48 -0.88
N ILE A 188 -8.12 8.39 -2.17
CA ILE A 188 -9.50 8.48 -2.67
C ILE A 188 -10.32 7.33 -2.12
N SER A 189 -9.80 6.10 -2.18
CA SER A 189 -10.47 4.91 -1.65
C SER A 189 -10.75 5.01 -0.15
N ALA A 190 -9.79 5.48 0.66
CA ALA A 190 -9.97 5.67 2.09
C ALA A 190 -11.08 6.69 2.38
N LEU A 191 -11.10 7.81 1.66
CA LEU A 191 -12.14 8.84 1.79
C LEU A 191 -13.52 8.30 1.37
N SER A 192 -13.59 7.63 0.21
CA SER A 192 -14.80 7.00 -0.31
C SER A 192 -15.35 5.95 0.65
N MET A 193 -14.47 5.15 1.28
CA MET A 193 -14.84 4.13 2.24
C MET A 193 -15.43 4.72 3.52
N GLY A 194 -14.84 5.81 4.03
CA GLY A 194 -15.36 6.58 5.15
C GLY A 194 -16.74 7.16 4.88
N ILE A 195 -16.90 7.81 3.73
CA ILE A 195 -18.16 8.40 3.29
C ILE A 195 -19.21 7.30 3.13
N PHE A 196 -18.87 6.19 2.46
CA PHE A 196 -19.75 5.05 2.29
C PHE A 196 -20.23 4.50 3.64
N ALA A 197 -19.29 4.23 4.57
CA ALA A 197 -19.63 3.73 5.89
C ALA A 197 -20.53 4.70 6.68
N GLY A 198 -20.23 5.99 6.63
CA GLY A 198 -21.02 7.03 7.29
C GLY A 198 -22.41 7.18 6.70
N LEU A 199 -22.55 7.18 5.36
CA LEU A 199 -23.84 7.29 4.67
C LEU A 199 -24.71 6.06 4.92
N VAL A 200 -24.17 4.85 4.76
CA VAL A 200 -24.90 3.61 5.07
C VAL A 200 -25.38 3.63 6.51
N THR A 201 -24.51 4.03 7.45
CA THR A 201 -24.90 4.17 8.86
C THR A 201 -25.97 5.25 9.05
N HIS A 202 -25.91 6.36 8.32
CA HIS A 202 -26.94 7.41 8.38
C HIS A 202 -28.31 6.87 7.94
N PHE A 203 -28.37 6.14 6.83
CA PHE A 203 -29.61 5.51 6.36
C PHE A 203 -30.16 4.47 7.34
N LEU A 204 -29.29 3.71 8.01
CA LEU A 204 -29.71 2.71 8.99
C LEU A 204 -30.05 3.32 10.36
N SER A 205 -29.56 4.51 10.68
CA SER A 205 -29.74 5.13 12.00
C SER A 205 -31.21 5.42 12.38
N ASN A 206 -32.10 5.51 11.38
CA ASN A 206 -33.53 5.69 11.60
C ASN A 206 -34.30 4.38 11.84
N ARG A 207 -33.67 3.22 11.63
CA ARG A 207 -34.31 1.90 11.82
C ARG A 207 -34.27 1.44 13.28
N PRO A 208 -35.30 0.69 13.74
CA PRO A 208 -35.28 0.09 15.07
C PRO A 208 -34.08 -0.86 15.21
N GLY A 209 -33.37 -0.80 16.34
CA GLY A 209 -32.14 -1.58 16.61
C GLY A 209 -30.84 -0.80 16.42
N PHE A 210 -30.85 0.36 15.75
CA PHE A 210 -29.67 1.20 15.49
C PHE A 210 -29.75 2.60 16.11
N ARG A 211 -30.73 2.82 17.00
CA ARG A 211 -30.84 4.06 17.76
C ARG A 211 -29.77 4.11 18.85
N LYS A 212 -29.37 5.33 19.26
CA LYS A 212 -28.26 5.58 20.20
C LYS A 212 -28.27 4.72 21.48
N ASN A 213 -29.46 4.38 21.97
CA ASN A 213 -29.64 3.63 23.23
C ASN A 213 -29.60 2.10 23.03
N GLU A 214 -29.63 1.62 21.78
CA GLU A 214 -29.76 0.19 21.43
C GLU A 214 -28.45 -0.39 20.86
N ILE A 215 -27.50 0.47 20.48
CA ILE A 215 -26.25 0.06 19.83
C ILE A 215 -25.22 -0.54 20.79
N PHE A 216 -25.27 -0.19 22.06
CA PHE A 216 -24.33 -0.67 23.07
C PHE A 216 -24.87 -1.88 23.83
N ILE A 217 -23.97 -2.77 24.27
CA ILE A 217 -24.34 -3.87 25.18
C ILE A 217 -24.73 -3.25 26.53
N GLU A 218 -25.80 -3.77 27.13
CA GLU A 218 -26.21 -3.41 28.50
C GLU A 218 -25.05 -3.68 29.47
N GLY A 219 -24.56 -2.62 30.13
CA GLY A 219 -23.40 -2.68 31.03
C GLY A 219 -22.01 -2.63 30.36
N ALA A 220 -21.90 -2.60 29.03
CA ALA A 220 -20.66 -2.30 28.32
C ALA A 220 -20.51 -0.81 27.97
N LEU A 221 -21.64 -0.09 27.89
CA LEU A 221 -21.63 1.30 28.28
C LEU A 221 -21.18 1.34 29.73
N VAL A 222 -19.93 1.75 29.94
CA VAL A 222 -19.61 2.53 31.14
C VAL A 222 -20.77 3.50 31.25
N ARG A 223 -21.58 3.39 32.30
CA ARG A 223 -22.42 4.51 32.72
C ARG A 223 -21.43 5.68 32.75
N GLY A 224 -21.45 6.53 31.71
CA GLY A 224 -20.20 7.14 31.25
C GLY A 224 -19.60 7.92 32.39
N ASP A 225 -18.27 8.00 32.44
CA ASP A 225 -17.58 8.36 33.68
C ASP A 225 -18.22 9.61 34.29
N PHE A 226 -19.04 9.41 35.33
CA PHE A 226 -19.84 10.51 35.86
C PHE A 226 -18.94 11.51 36.56
N HIS A 227 -17.71 11.11 36.87
CA HIS A 227 -16.66 12.01 37.29
C HIS A 227 -16.20 12.95 36.17
N ASP A 228 -16.53 12.72 34.89
CA ASP A 228 -16.17 13.64 33.81
C ASP A 228 -17.00 14.93 33.92
N GLU A 229 -16.34 16.07 34.16
CA GLU A 229 -17.00 17.39 34.18
C GLU A 229 -17.65 17.74 32.83
N ASP A 230 -17.21 17.09 31.75
CA ASP A 230 -17.75 17.28 30.41
C ASP A 230 -18.83 16.24 30.08
N TYR A 231 -19.32 15.48 31.07
CA TYR A 231 -20.44 14.58 30.88
C TYR A 231 -21.66 15.38 30.34
N PRO A 232 -22.28 14.92 29.24
CA PRO A 232 -23.27 15.70 28.50
C PRO A 232 -24.56 15.95 29.28
N ASP A 233 -24.87 15.10 30.27
CA ASP A 233 -26.03 15.26 31.15
C ASP A 233 -25.60 15.75 32.53
N GLU A 234 -25.87 17.01 32.81
CA GLU A 234 -25.44 17.69 34.05
C GLU A 234 -26.04 17.06 35.31
N ARG A 235 -27.20 16.38 35.20
CA ARG A 235 -27.87 15.69 36.32
C ARG A 235 -27.16 14.41 36.75
N LEU A 236 -26.36 13.84 35.86
CA LEU A 236 -25.69 12.57 36.06
C LEU A 236 -24.23 12.74 36.51
N ARG A 237 -23.69 13.97 36.55
CA ARG A 237 -22.31 14.23 36.99
C ARG A 237 -22.11 13.88 38.47
N CYS A 238 -21.14 13.02 38.77
CA CYS A 238 -20.64 12.78 40.12
C CYS A 238 -19.58 13.81 40.51
N ASN A 239 -19.80 14.49 41.62
CA ASN A 239 -18.79 15.37 42.24
C ASN A 239 -17.76 14.61 43.11
N CYS A 240 -17.78 13.28 43.10
CA CYS A 240 -16.81 12.47 43.83
C CYS A 240 -15.42 12.65 43.19
N ARG A 241 -14.48 13.27 43.90
CA ARG A 241 -13.17 13.69 43.35
C ARG A 241 -12.20 12.52 43.14
N ARG A 242 -12.62 11.41 42.54
CA ARG A 242 -11.78 10.22 42.32
C ARG A 242 -10.82 10.38 41.14
N GLN A 243 -11.26 11.01 40.04
CA GLN A 243 -10.41 11.26 38.89
C GLN A 243 -9.23 12.19 39.25
N PHE A 244 -8.06 11.87 38.70
CA PHE A 244 -6.84 12.63 38.96
C PHE A 244 -6.91 14.03 38.33
N GLY A 245 -7.44 14.13 37.11
CA GLY A 245 -7.67 15.40 36.41
C GLY A 245 -8.51 16.37 37.23
N ASN A 246 -9.63 15.91 37.79
CA ASN A 246 -10.53 16.76 38.58
C ASN A 246 -9.97 17.13 39.95
N ARG A 247 -9.20 16.24 40.59
CA ARG A 247 -8.51 16.59 41.85
C ARG A 247 -7.56 17.76 41.65
N ILE A 248 -6.87 17.80 40.52
CA ILE A 248 -5.96 18.89 40.17
C ILE A 248 -6.75 20.13 39.75
N ALA A 249 -7.81 19.98 38.95
CA ALA A 249 -8.65 21.11 38.54
C ALA A 249 -9.29 21.87 39.71
N VAL A 250 -9.70 21.15 40.76
CA VAL A 250 -10.25 21.77 41.97
C VAL A 250 -9.17 22.41 42.85
N ARG A 251 -7.94 21.87 42.85
CA ARG A 251 -6.82 22.41 43.65
C ARG A 251 -6.06 23.52 42.96
N THR A 252 -6.19 23.66 41.64
CA THR A 252 -5.31 24.52 40.85
C THR A 252 -6.06 25.12 39.66
N GLY A 253 -6.07 26.45 39.54
CA GLY A 253 -6.65 27.15 38.38
C GLY A 253 -5.75 27.17 37.14
N ASN A 254 -4.54 26.63 37.20
CA ASN A 254 -3.61 26.58 36.08
C ASN A 254 -4.03 25.51 35.06
N LYS A 255 -4.49 25.97 33.89
CA LYS A 255 -4.96 25.13 32.78
C LYS A 255 -3.91 24.13 32.27
N PHE A 256 -2.61 24.46 32.37
CA PHE A 256 -1.54 23.56 31.92
C PHE A 256 -1.42 22.31 32.81
N LEU A 257 -1.54 22.47 34.13
CA LEU A 257 -1.52 21.36 35.07
C LEU A 257 -2.75 20.46 34.94
N ILE A 258 -3.92 21.06 34.68
CA ILE A 258 -5.16 20.32 34.39
C ILE A 258 -4.99 19.51 33.10
N PHE A 259 -4.43 20.12 32.06
CA PHE A 259 -4.11 19.48 30.79
C PHE A 259 -3.20 18.26 30.96
N LEU A 260 -2.10 18.41 31.69
CA LEU A 260 -1.16 17.32 31.92
C LEU A 260 -1.83 16.20 32.73
N ALA A 261 -2.60 16.55 33.75
CA ALA A 261 -3.33 15.59 34.58
C ALA A 261 -4.34 14.76 33.76
N LYS A 262 -5.15 15.43 32.92
CA LYS A 262 -6.11 14.77 32.02
C LYS A 262 -5.40 13.91 30.96
N SER A 263 -4.22 14.32 30.50
CA SER A 263 -3.40 13.56 29.54
C SER A 263 -2.86 12.27 30.16
N VAL A 264 -2.30 12.33 31.37
CA VAL A 264 -1.77 11.15 32.09
C VAL A 264 -2.87 10.13 32.38
N GLU A 265 -4.07 10.59 32.73
CA GLU A 265 -5.23 9.73 32.94
C GLU A 265 -5.61 8.96 31.65
N MET A 266 -5.59 9.63 30.50
CA MET A 266 -5.81 9.00 29.19
C MET A 266 -4.68 8.05 28.80
N LEU A 267 -3.42 8.39 29.13
CA LEU A 267 -2.27 7.51 28.90
C LEU A 267 -2.45 6.15 29.56
N TRP A 268 -2.93 6.12 30.81
CA TRP A 268 -3.15 4.86 31.52
C TRP A 268 -4.33 4.04 30.97
N VAL A 269 -5.45 4.72 30.69
CA VAL A 269 -6.67 4.06 30.22
C VAL A 269 -6.50 3.49 28.81
N VAL A 270 -5.91 4.25 27.89
CA VAL A 270 -5.73 3.86 26.49
C VAL A 270 -4.46 3.03 26.30
N GLY A 271 -3.37 3.38 27.00
CA GLY A 271 -2.06 2.75 26.82
C GLY A 271 -2.05 1.25 27.11
N LYS A 272 -2.80 0.79 28.13
CA LYS A 272 -2.91 -0.65 28.42
C LYS A 272 -3.49 -1.45 27.24
N TYR A 273 -4.43 -0.89 26.48
CA TYR A 273 -5.02 -1.55 25.32
C TYR A 273 -4.11 -1.47 24.09
N VAL A 274 -3.39 -0.35 23.94
CA VAL A 274 -2.38 -0.19 22.87
C VAL A 274 -1.27 -1.22 23.00
N ILE A 275 -0.75 -1.43 24.22
CA ILE A 275 0.29 -2.45 24.48
C ILE A 275 -0.21 -3.84 24.09
N VAL A 276 -1.43 -4.21 24.48
CA VAL A 276 -2.01 -5.51 24.11
C VAL A 276 -2.18 -5.62 22.59
N GLY A 277 -2.63 -4.56 21.92
CA GLY A 277 -2.76 -4.53 20.46
C GLY A 277 -1.43 -4.74 19.73
N VAL A 278 -0.37 -4.04 20.15
CA VAL A 278 0.98 -4.16 19.57
C VAL A 278 1.55 -5.55 19.79
N VAL A 279 1.41 -6.12 20.99
CA VAL A 279 1.88 -7.48 21.28
C VAL A 279 1.20 -8.51 20.38
N ILE A 280 -0.12 -8.41 20.20
CA ILE A 280 -0.85 -9.34 19.33
C ILE A 280 -0.45 -9.12 17.86
N GLY A 281 -0.25 -7.86 17.44
CA GLY A 281 0.18 -7.54 16.08
C GLY A 281 1.53 -8.15 15.73
N ALA A 282 2.54 -7.91 16.55
CA ALA A 282 3.88 -8.47 16.36
C ALA A 282 3.87 -10.01 16.31
N VAL A 283 3.02 -10.66 17.14
CA VAL A 283 2.85 -12.12 17.10
C VAL A 283 2.26 -12.55 15.75
N VAL A 284 1.16 -11.93 15.32
CA VAL A 284 0.54 -12.35 14.06
C VAL A 284 1.46 -12.07 12.87
N GLU A 285 2.09 -10.90 12.81
CA GLU A 285 2.98 -10.51 11.70
C GLU A 285 4.18 -11.47 11.58
N ARG A 286 4.79 -11.87 12.71
CA ARG A 286 5.92 -12.82 12.72
C ARG A 286 5.53 -14.22 12.27
N TYR A 287 4.34 -14.68 12.64
CA TYR A 287 3.92 -16.07 12.39
C TYR A 287 2.99 -16.24 11.18
N MET A 288 2.66 -15.17 10.46
CA MET A 288 1.81 -15.24 9.26
C MET A 288 2.62 -15.71 8.04
N PRO A 289 2.30 -16.86 7.43
CA PRO A 289 3.04 -17.36 6.27
C PRO A 289 2.80 -16.45 5.05
N GLN A 290 3.86 -15.88 4.48
CA GLN A 290 3.75 -15.03 3.28
C GLN A 290 3.19 -15.81 2.06
N GLU A 291 3.41 -17.13 2.02
CA GLU A 291 2.88 -18.02 0.98
C GLU A 291 1.36 -18.08 0.89
N TRP A 292 0.67 -17.88 2.02
CA TRP A 292 -0.79 -17.82 2.02
C TRP A 292 -1.25 -16.59 1.26
N VAL A 293 -0.54 -15.48 1.43
CA VAL A 293 -0.83 -14.21 0.78
C VAL A 293 -0.60 -14.34 -0.72
N TYR A 294 0.56 -14.85 -1.14
CA TYR A 294 0.94 -14.96 -2.56
C TYR A 294 -0.06 -15.76 -3.43
N ARG A 295 -0.67 -16.81 -2.87
CA ARG A 295 -1.66 -17.63 -3.60
C ARG A 295 -2.90 -16.85 -4.01
N PHE A 296 -3.26 -15.79 -3.30
CA PHE A 296 -4.45 -14.99 -3.61
C PHE A 296 -4.21 -13.90 -4.67
N PHE A 297 -2.96 -13.52 -4.95
CA PHE A 297 -2.63 -12.45 -5.91
C PHE A 297 -2.20 -12.96 -7.29
N GLY A 298 -1.95 -14.26 -7.45
CA GLY A 298 -1.28 -14.84 -8.62
C GLY A 298 -2.17 -15.56 -9.65
N GLN A 299 -3.50 -15.48 -9.57
CA GLN A 299 -4.39 -16.14 -10.54
C GLN A 299 -5.42 -15.17 -11.08
N GLY A 300 -5.57 -15.13 -12.42
CA GLY A 300 -6.59 -14.34 -13.13
C GLY A 300 -8.02 -14.83 -12.92
N ASP A 301 -8.36 -15.26 -11.71
CA ASP A 301 -9.71 -15.63 -11.29
C ASP A 301 -10.54 -14.33 -11.18
N PRO A 302 -11.68 -14.22 -11.88
CA PRO A 302 -12.62 -13.11 -11.73
C PRO A 302 -13.07 -12.86 -10.28
N LEU A 303 -13.01 -13.87 -9.41
CA LEU A 303 -13.35 -13.78 -7.99
C LEU A 303 -12.15 -13.51 -7.07
N GLY A 304 -10.95 -13.26 -7.61
CA GLY A 304 -9.73 -13.01 -6.85
C GLY A 304 -9.91 -11.89 -5.81
N ILE A 305 -10.56 -10.79 -6.19
CA ILE A 305 -10.88 -9.67 -5.28
C ILE A 305 -11.72 -10.14 -4.08
N LEU A 306 -12.71 -11.01 -4.31
CA LEU A 306 -13.55 -11.53 -3.25
C LEU A 306 -12.74 -12.39 -2.27
N TRP A 307 -11.93 -13.30 -2.81
CA TRP A 307 -11.09 -14.17 -1.99
C TRP A 307 -10.06 -13.40 -1.19
N VAL A 308 -9.40 -12.41 -1.79
CA VAL A 308 -8.46 -11.52 -1.09
C VAL A 308 -9.16 -10.72 0.00
N THR A 309 -10.35 -10.19 -0.27
CA THR A 309 -11.12 -9.46 0.74
C THR A 309 -11.50 -10.36 1.92
N LEU A 310 -11.97 -11.57 1.66
CA LEU A 310 -12.33 -12.53 2.71
C LEU A 310 -11.10 -13.02 3.48
N ALA A 311 -9.98 -13.25 2.79
CA ALA A 311 -8.72 -13.61 3.41
C ALA A 311 -8.15 -12.46 4.26
N SER A 312 -8.40 -11.20 3.89
CA SER A 312 -7.94 -10.05 4.66
C SER A 312 -8.59 -9.92 6.05
N VAL A 313 -9.77 -10.53 6.27
CA VAL A 313 -10.50 -10.48 7.55
C VAL A 313 -9.75 -11.15 8.70
N PRO A 314 -9.32 -12.42 8.60
CA PRO A 314 -8.50 -13.04 9.63
C PRO A 314 -7.07 -12.48 9.64
N MET A 315 -6.61 -11.88 8.55
CA MET A 315 -5.26 -11.34 8.45
C MET A 315 -5.16 -10.07 9.28
N PHE A 316 -4.37 -10.17 10.35
CA PHE A 316 -4.08 -9.04 11.23
C PHE A 316 -3.15 -8.07 10.51
N LEU A 317 -3.71 -7.20 9.67
CA LEU A 317 -2.94 -6.30 8.85
C LEU A 317 -3.05 -4.89 9.41
N HIS A 318 -1.91 -4.34 9.82
CA HIS A 318 -1.82 -2.91 10.04
C HIS A 318 -1.73 -2.19 8.69
N GLN A 319 -2.21 -0.95 8.65
CA GLN A 319 -2.15 -0.11 7.44
C GLN A 319 -0.75 0.13 6.89
N ILE A 320 0.28 0.03 7.73
CA ILE A 320 1.70 0.11 7.35
C ILE A 320 2.13 -1.21 6.71
N SER A 321 1.91 -2.34 7.40
CA SER A 321 2.27 -3.67 6.93
C SER A 321 1.60 -3.98 5.58
N ALA A 322 0.36 -3.55 5.36
CA ALA A 322 -0.34 -3.74 4.08
C ALA A 322 0.41 -3.14 2.87
N SER A 323 0.99 -1.94 2.99
CA SER A 323 1.81 -1.32 1.92
C SER A 323 3.08 -2.11 1.66
N SER A 324 3.81 -2.43 2.73
CA SER A 324 5.10 -3.13 2.63
C SER A 324 4.96 -4.54 2.05
N ILE A 325 3.90 -5.25 2.44
CA ILE A 325 3.56 -6.58 1.92
C ILE A 325 3.26 -6.49 0.43
N ILE A 326 2.46 -5.50 -0.02
CA ILE A 326 2.18 -5.32 -1.44
C ILE A 326 3.43 -4.94 -2.23
N HIS A 327 4.30 -4.08 -1.69
CA HIS A 327 5.58 -3.77 -2.32
C HIS A 327 6.45 -5.03 -2.48
N HIS A 328 6.51 -5.87 -1.45
CA HIS A 328 7.25 -7.14 -1.51
C HIS A 328 6.62 -8.14 -2.48
N ILE A 329 5.30 -8.30 -2.49
CA ILE A 329 4.57 -9.14 -3.45
C ILE A 329 4.82 -8.66 -4.87
N LYS A 330 4.75 -7.34 -5.10
CA LYS A 330 5.06 -6.73 -6.39
C LYS A 330 6.48 -7.11 -6.82
N GLY A 331 7.48 -7.01 -5.95
CA GLY A 331 8.85 -7.44 -6.26
C GLY A 331 8.97 -8.94 -6.55
N SER A 332 8.31 -9.78 -5.75
CA SER A 332 8.41 -11.25 -5.84
C SER A 332 7.66 -11.85 -7.03
N LEU A 333 6.56 -11.24 -7.48
CA LEU A 333 5.79 -11.68 -8.65
C LEU A 333 6.29 -11.03 -9.95
N GLY A 334 7.53 -10.55 -9.97
CA GLY A 334 8.12 -9.89 -11.13
C GLY A 334 7.37 -8.64 -11.56
N GLY A 335 6.81 -7.85 -10.64
CA GLY A 335 6.04 -6.64 -10.96
C GLY A 335 4.59 -6.89 -11.39
N THR A 336 4.16 -8.16 -11.49
CA THR A 336 2.77 -8.51 -11.82
C THR A 336 1.94 -8.51 -10.53
N LEU A 337 0.89 -7.68 -10.46
CA LEU A 337 -0.02 -7.66 -9.31
C LEU A 337 -1.42 -7.27 -9.81
N ASP A 338 -2.44 -8.07 -9.48
CA ASP A 338 -3.82 -7.65 -9.72
C ASP A 338 -4.14 -6.44 -8.85
N ALA A 339 -4.32 -5.28 -9.50
CA ALA A 339 -4.43 -4.02 -8.80
C ALA A 339 -5.73 -3.91 -7.98
N GLY A 340 -6.80 -4.58 -8.41
CA GLY A 340 -8.06 -4.65 -7.67
C GLY A 340 -7.92 -5.46 -6.39
N ALA A 341 -7.29 -6.63 -6.46
CA ALA A 341 -6.94 -7.48 -5.33
C ALA A 341 -6.00 -6.76 -4.36
N ALA A 342 -4.97 -6.08 -4.88
CA ALA A 342 -4.06 -5.27 -4.08
C ALA A 342 -4.82 -4.18 -3.31
N LEU A 343 -5.70 -3.44 -3.98
CA LEU A 343 -6.50 -2.41 -3.32
C LEU A 343 -7.47 -2.99 -2.29
N ALA A 344 -8.10 -4.13 -2.60
CA ALA A 344 -8.96 -4.86 -1.67
C ALA A 344 -8.20 -5.27 -0.40
N PHE A 345 -6.95 -5.71 -0.54
CA PHE A 345 -6.07 -6.04 0.58
C PHE A 345 -5.68 -4.79 1.40
N MET A 346 -5.33 -3.68 0.74
CA MET A 346 -4.96 -2.42 1.40
C MET A 346 -6.10 -1.81 2.21
N ILE A 347 -7.34 -2.02 1.79
CA ILE A 347 -8.52 -1.47 2.45
C ILE A 347 -9.10 -2.47 3.44
N GLY A 348 -9.33 -3.71 3.00
CA GLY A 348 -10.00 -4.74 3.77
C GLY A 348 -9.22 -5.11 5.03
N GLY A 349 -7.90 -5.32 4.92
CA GLY A 349 -7.06 -5.74 6.04
C GLY A 349 -7.12 -4.77 7.23
N PRO A 350 -6.73 -3.50 7.06
CA PRO A 350 -6.68 -2.55 8.18
C PRO A 350 -8.03 -2.28 8.86
N VAL A 351 -9.12 -2.29 8.09
CA VAL A 351 -10.47 -2.00 8.62
C VAL A 351 -11.06 -3.21 9.34
N THR A 352 -10.73 -4.43 8.89
CA THR A 352 -11.23 -5.67 9.51
C THR A 352 -10.28 -6.28 10.54
N ALA A 353 -9.18 -5.57 10.87
CA ALA A 353 -8.18 -6.02 11.82
C ALA A 353 -8.78 -6.50 13.16
N VAL A 354 -8.28 -7.64 13.65
CA VAL A 354 -8.76 -8.32 14.86
C VAL A 354 -8.87 -7.41 16.10
N PRO A 355 -7.93 -6.48 16.42
CA PRO A 355 -8.06 -5.63 17.59
C PRO A 355 -9.29 -4.74 17.53
N THR A 356 -9.57 -4.20 16.34
CA THR A 356 -10.75 -3.39 16.06
C THR A 356 -12.01 -4.23 16.27
N MET A 357 -12.02 -5.47 15.79
CA MET A 357 -13.16 -6.39 15.89
C MET A 357 -13.46 -6.80 17.33
N VAL A 358 -12.42 -7.14 18.08
CA VAL A 358 -12.49 -7.49 19.50
C VAL A 358 -13.03 -6.34 20.33
N LEU A 359 -12.52 -5.14 20.06
CA LEU A 359 -12.97 -3.94 20.74
C LEU A 359 -14.44 -3.67 20.40
N PHE A 360 -14.83 -3.81 19.13
CA PHE A 360 -16.22 -3.71 18.72
C PHE A 360 -17.14 -4.69 19.45
N TRP A 361 -16.77 -5.96 19.48
CA TRP A 361 -17.53 -7.02 20.13
C TRP A 361 -17.69 -6.79 21.64
N SER A 362 -16.72 -6.10 22.26
CA SER A 362 -16.73 -5.80 23.69
C SER A 362 -17.67 -4.64 24.04
N PHE A 363 -17.85 -3.66 23.16
CA PHE A 363 -18.60 -2.43 23.43
C PHE A 363 -19.99 -2.39 22.79
N PHE A 364 -20.14 -2.95 21.59
CA PHE A 364 -21.34 -2.86 20.78
C PHE A 364 -22.11 -4.18 20.74
N ARG A 365 -23.44 -4.13 20.59
CA ARG A 365 -24.24 -5.34 20.42
C ARG A 365 -23.80 -6.08 19.15
N LYS A 366 -23.92 -7.41 19.14
CA LYS A 366 -23.56 -8.27 17.99
C LYS A 366 -24.12 -7.77 16.66
N ARG A 367 -25.33 -7.18 16.66
CA ARG A 367 -25.97 -6.60 15.46
C ARG A 367 -25.14 -5.46 14.84
N VAL A 368 -24.55 -4.59 15.66
CA VAL A 368 -23.73 -3.47 15.21
C VAL A 368 -22.37 -3.96 14.73
N PHE A 369 -21.80 -4.97 15.40
CA PHE A 369 -20.58 -5.64 14.94
C PHE A 369 -20.77 -6.23 13.53
N PHE A 370 -21.83 -7.01 13.30
CA PHE A 370 -22.08 -7.60 11.98
C PHE A 370 -22.41 -6.54 10.94
N LEU A 371 -23.08 -5.45 11.32
CA LEU A 371 -23.27 -4.32 10.41
C LEU A 371 -21.92 -3.70 10.02
N TYR A 372 -21.04 -3.43 10.99
CA TYR A 372 -19.72 -2.89 10.72
C TYR A 372 -18.97 -3.80 9.75
N MET A 373 -18.90 -5.10 10.03
CA MET A 373 -18.25 -6.09 9.15
C MET A 373 -18.88 -6.10 7.75
N PHE A 374 -20.19 -6.10 7.64
CA PHE A 374 -20.88 -6.07 6.36
C PHE A 374 -20.55 -4.81 5.56
N VAL A 375 -20.57 -3.64 6.20
CA VAL A 375 -20.23 -2.36 5.56
C VAL A 375 -18.77 -2.35 5.12
N CYS A 376 -17.87 -2.88 5.94
CA CYS A 376 -16.45 -2.91 5.63
C CYS A 376 -16.13 -3.87 4.48
N LEU A 377 -16.74 -5.06 4.46
CA LEU A 377 -16.59 -6.02 3.37
C LEU A 377 -17.23 -5.53 2.07
N SER A 378 -18.50 -5.11 2.13
CA SER A 378 -19.22 -4.63 0.95
C SER A 378 -18.59 -3.37 0.36
N GLY A 379 -18.14 -2.44 1.20
CA GLY A 379 -17.44 -1.24 0.77
C GLY A 379 -16.07 -1.55 0.16
N THR A 380 -15.31 -2.47 0.75
CA THR A 380 -14.02 -2.92 0.18
C THR A 380 -14.23 -3.56 -1.19
N LEU A 381 -15.18 -4.48 -1.32
CA LEU A 381 -15.51 -5.11 -2.60
C LEU A 381 -15.99 -4.07 -3.62
N LEU A 382 -16.88 -3.16 -3.22
CA LEU A 382 -17.41 -2.13 -4.10
C LEU A 382 -16.30 -1.20 -4.60
N ILE A 383 -15.41 -0.76 -3.73
CA ILE A 383 -14.28 0.11 -4.12
C ILE A 383 -13.27 -0.65 -4.98
N ALA A 384 -12.94 -1.90 -4.63
CA ALA A 384 -11.97 -2.69 -5.38
C ALA A 384 -12.49 -3.09 -6.76
N TYR A 385 -13.74 -3.54 -6.89
CA TYR A 385 -14.36 -3.81 -8.18
C TYR A 385 -14.66 -2.53 -8.96
N ALA A 386 -15.02 -1.42 -8.31
CA ALA A 386 -15.18 -0.15 -9.01
C ALA A 386 -13.84 0.35 -9.53
N PHE A 387 -12.77 0.23 -8.74
CA PHE A 387 -11.41 0.53 -9.19
C PHE A 387 -11.01 -0.38 -10.34
N GLN A 388 -11.26 -1.69 -10.22
CA GLN A 388 -11.03 -2.63 -11.31
C GLN A 388 -11.83 -2.20 -12.55
N ALA A 389 -13.13 -1.98 -12.47
CA ALA A 389 -13.97 -1.63 -13.62
C ALA A 389 -13.67 -0.24 -14.23
N LEU A 390 -13.36 0.77 -13.41
CA LEU A 390 -13.10 2.14 -13.85
C LEU A 390 -11.66 2.33 -14.37
N VAL A 391 -10.73 1.45 -13.98
CA VAL A 391 -9.29 1.59 -14.27
C VAL A 391 -8.72 0.39 -15.06
N PHE A 392 -9.43 -0.73 -15.27
CA PHE A 392 -8.84 -1.92 -15.90
C PHE A 392 -8.78 -1.90 -17.44
N THR A 393 -7.56 -2.13 -17.91
CA THR A 393 -7.15 -3.46 -18.44
C THR A 393 -6.44 -4.29 -17.35
N PRO A 394 -6.62 -5.62 -17.32
CA PRO A 394 -5.90 -6.51 -16.40
C PRO A 394 -4.42 -6.62 -16.78
N GLY A 395 -3.54 -6.49 -15.78
CA GLY A 395 -2.13 -6.85 -15.90
C GLY A 395 -1.11 -5.72 -16.04
N VAL A 396 -1.49 -4.45 -15.93
CA VAL A 396 -0.51 -3.36 -16.08
C VAL A 396 -0.03 -2.81 -14.74
N ASP A 397 1.28 -2.85 -14.55
CA ASP A 397 1.98 -2.22 -13.43
C ASP A 397 1.84 -0.68 -13.52
N ILE A 398 0.94 -0.13 -12.68
CA ILE A 398 0.69 1.31 -12.48
C ILE A 398 1.96 2.05 -11.93
N GLY A 399 3.06 1.34 -11.69
CA GLY A 399 4.36 1.92 -11.31
C GLY A 399 5.46 1.78 -12.37
N ASN A 400 5.18 1.29 -13.58
CA ASN A 400 6.24 1.12 -14.56
C ASN A 400 6.64 2.46 -15.23
N PRO A 401 7.91 2.89 -15.14
CA PRO A 401 8.36 4.15 -15.72
C PRO A 401 8.16 4.22 -17.24
N LEU A 402 8.20 3.08 -17.96
CA LEU A 402 7.99 3.05 -19.41
C LEU A 402 6.55 3.35 -19.81
N LEU A 403 5.58 3.00 -18.97
CA LEU A 403 4.15 3.10 -19.28
C LEU A 403 3.52 4.38 -18.72
N LYS A 404 4.33 5.26 -18.15
CA LYS A 404 3.88 6.52 -17.57
C LYS A 404 3.18 7.40 -18.61
N GLY A 405 1.90 7.70 -18.39
CA GLY A 405 1.11 8.53 -19.29
C GLY A 405 0.72 7.86 -20.62
N VAL A 406 0.89 6.54 -20.74
CA VAL A 406 0.55 5.75 -21.93
C VAL A 406 -0.79 5.07 -21.72
N ALA A 407 -1.82 5.45 -22.49
CA ALA A 407 -3.15 4.84 -22.36
C ALA A 407 -3.29 3.56 -23.18
N SER A 408 -2.74 3.53 -24.39
CA SER A 408 -2.79 2.40 -25.30
C SER A 408 -1.51 2.27 -26.12
N LEU A 409 -1.13 1.07 -26.51
CA LEU A 409 0.01 0.80 -27.37
C LEU A 409 -0.47 0.18 -28.66
N SER A 410 -0.18 0.82 -29.79
CA SER A 410 -0.50 0.32 -31.13
C SER A 410 0.73 -0.35 -31.73
N GLY A 411 0.55 -1.42 -32.50
CA GLY A 411 1.69 -2.02 -33.19
C GLY A 411 1.45 -3.33 -33.95
N GLY A 412 0.26 -3.94 -33.85
CA GLY A 412 -0.12 -5.12 -34.63
C GLY A 412 0.54 -6.41 -34.14
N GLU A 413 1.10 -7.17 -35.09
CA GLU A 413 1.77 -8.45 -34.80
C GLU A 413 3.02 -8.26 -33.94
N ALA A 414 3.22 -9.20 -33.03
CA ALA A 414 4.34 -9.21 -32.10
C ALA A 414 5.03 -10.57 -32.08
N SER A 415 6.35 -10.55 -31.90
CA SER A 415 7.08 -11.74 -31.47
C SER A 415 6.76 -12.05 -30.01
N VAL A 416 6.42 -13.32 -29.71
CA VAL A 416 6.27 -13.76 -28.32
C VAL A 416 7.65 -13.84 -27.69
N ILE A 417 7.77 -13.36 -26.45
CA ILE A 417 9.05 -13.24 -25.77
C ILE A 417 9.05 -14.15 -24.54
N ALA A 418 9.94 -15.13 -24.51
CA ALA A 418 10.13 -16.01 -23.37
C ALA A 418 11.35 -15.59 -22.54
N LYS A 419 11.13 -15.40 -21.23
CA LYS A 419 12.15 -15.11 -20.21
C LYS A 419 12.68 -16.43 -19.64
N GLN A 420 13.99 -16.64 -19.71
CA GLN A 420 14.66 -17.85 -19.20
C GLN A 420 15.44 -17.61 -17.90
N ASP A 421 15.79 -16.37 -17.58
CA ASP A 421 16.53 -15.97 -16.37
C ASP A 421 15.75 -14.93 -15.58
N ALA A 422 15.75 -14.99 -14.24
CA ALA A 422 15.10 -14.02 -13.35
C ALA A 422 15.60 -12.58 -13.53
N ASN A 423 16.85 -12.39 -13.99
CA ASN A 423 17.53 -11.10 -14.17
C ASN A 423 17.25 -10.41 -15.52
N VAL A 424 16.43 -11.01 -16.38
CA VAL A 424 16.00 -10.42 -17.64
C VAL A 424 15.14 -9.19 -17.39
N ARG A 425 15.58 -8.06 -17.96
CA ARG A 425 14.87 -6.78 -17.97
C ARG A 425 13.79 -6.78 -19.05
N MET A 426 12.59 -6.31 -18.68
CA MET A 426 11.45 -5.92 -19.51
C MET A 426 11.20 -6.69 -20.81
N VAL A 427 10.10 -7.44 -20.79
CA VAL A 427 9.60 -8.22 -21.91
C VAL A 427 8.19 -7.75 -22.24
N LEU A 428 8.01 -7.14 -23.41
CA LEU A 428 6.67 -6.89 -23.95
C LEU A 428 6.16 -8.12 -24.74
N ASP A 429 5.66 -9.14 -24.04
CA ASP A 429 5.04 -10.34 -24.67
C ASP A 429 3.50 -10.22 -24.76
N PRO A 430 2.93 -9.93 -25.94
CA PRO A 430 1.50 -9.69 -26.03
C PRO A 430 0.72 -10.94 -26.47
N GLY A 431 1.38 -12.07 -26.72
CA GLY A 431 0.76 -13.28 -27.25
C GLY A 431 -0.01 -14.18 -26.29
N GLY A 432 -0.55 -13.67 -25.18
CA GLY A 432 -1.30 -14.54 -24.28
C GLY A 432 -2.29 -14.00 -23.26
N LYS A 433 -2.44 -12.67 -23.05
CA LYS A 433 -3.43 -11.95 -22.18
C LYS A 433 -2.77 -10.83 -21.33
N GLY A 434 -2.25 -9.80 -22.00
CA GLY A 434 -1.87 -8.54 -21.36
C GLY A 434 -0.42 -8.53 -20.88
N VAL A 435 0.41 -7.75 -21.56
CA VAL A 435 1.81 -7.59 -21.21
C VAL A 435 1.93 -6.88 -19.87
N VAL A 436 2.74 -7.48 -18.98
CA VAL A 436 3.25 -6.81 -17.79
C VAL A 436 4.66 -6.29 -18.07
N ALA A 437 4.84 -4.99 -17.92
CA ALA A 437 6.18 -4.43 -17.83
C ALA A 437 6.73 -4.74 -16.43
N THR A 438 7.46 -5.84 -16.32
CA THR A 438 8.02 -6.35 -15.05
C THR A 438 9.20 -5.49 -14.59
N TYR A 439 9.09 -4.82 -13.45
CA TYR A 439 10.22 -4.14 -12.80
C TYR A 439 10.94 -5.10 -11.84
N SER A 440 12.20 -5.45 -12.14
CA SER A 440 13.11 -5.99 -11.13
C SER A 440 14.58 -5.87 -11.54
N ASN A 441 15.32 -5.21 -10.64
CA ASN A 441 16.75 -5.25 -10.30
C ASN A 441 17.79 -4.92 -11.38
N ALA A 442 18.65 -3.95 -11.04
CA ALA A 442 19.93 -3.76 -11.70
C ALA A 442 20.69 -5.09 -11.66
N VAL A 443 21.13 -5.56 -12.82
CA VAL A 443 22.14 -6.62 -12.88
C VAL A 443 23.44 -5.95 -12.49
N ASP A 444 24.04 -6.36 -11.38
CA ASP A 444 25.29 -5.80 -10.87
C ASP A 444 26.32 -5.65 -12.00
N GLY A 445 26.66 -4.41 -12.33
CA GLY A 445 27.68 -4.07 -13.31
C GLY A 445 27.28 -4.10 -14.79
N ARG A 446 25.99 -4.17 -15.18
CA ARG A 446 25.56 -4.03 -16.60
C ARG A 446 24.57 -2.90 -16.83
N GLY A 447 24.67 -2.28 -18.01
CA GLY A 447 23.78 -1.23 -18.49
C GLY A 447 22.33 -1.72 -18.73
N PRO A 448 21.37 -0.79 -18.84
CA PRO A 448 19.96 -1.13 -18.99
C PRO A 448 19.62 -1.66 -20.38
N VAL A 449 18.70 -2.62 -20.45
CA VAL A 449 18.23 -3.22 -21.70
C VAL A 449 16.70 -3.31 -21.67
N VAL A 450 16.06 -3.00 -22.79
CA VAL A 450 14.62 -3.15 -23.01
C VAL A 450 14.40 -4.05 -24.23
N PHE A 451 13.50 -5.04 -24.12
CA PHE A 451 13.06 -5.87 -25.25
C PHE A 451 11.60 -5.57 -25.58
N ASP A 452 11.32 -5.18 -26.82
CA ASP A 452 9.95 -4.96 -27.32
C ASP A 452 9.72 -5.86 -28.53
N GLY A 453 8.68 -6.71 -28.50
CA GLY A 453 8.37 -7.67 -29.54
C GLY A 453 7.65 -7.06 -30.76
N VAL A 454 7.31 -5.76 -30.72
CA VAL A 454 6.37 -5.12 -31.65
C VAL A 454 7.09 -4.10 -32.53
N ARG A 455 7.70 -4.57 -33.63
CA ARG A 455 8.38 -3.69 -34.60
C ARG A 455 7.47 -2.61 -35.17
N GLY A 456 6.20 -2.95 -35.44
CA GLY A 456 5.23 -2.02 -36.03
C GLY A 456 5.03 -0.73 -35.22
N ARG A 457 5.19 -0.77 -33.90
CA ARG A 457 5.05 0.41 -33.02
C ARG A 457 6.05 1.51 -33.34
N PHE A 458 7.24 1.14 -33.80
CA PHE A 458 8.35 2.02 -34.08
C PHE A 458 8.45 2.36 -35.58
N THR A 459 7.33 2.34 -36.30
CA THR A 459 7.23 2.82 -37.68
C THR A 459 6.64 4.23 -37.69
N ALA A 460 7.03 5.12 -38.63
CA ALA A 460 6.65 6.54 -38.55
C ALA A 460 5.14 6.80 -38.41
N SER A 461 4.31 5.96 -39.00
CA SER A 461 2.84 6.10 -38.93
C SER A 461 2.30 5.83 -37.53
N LEU A 462 2.85 4.83 -36.82
CA LEU A 462 2.39 4.40 -35.50
C LEU A 462 3.19 5.06 -34.37
N ALA A 463 4.47 5.33 -34.55
CA ALA A 463 5.32 6.00 -33.56
C ALA A 463 4.85 7.43 -33.28
N ASN A 464 4.33 8.13 -34.30
CA ASN A 464 3.80 9.48 -34.16
C ASN A 464 2.47 9.56 -33.37
N ARG A 465 1.80 8.43 -33.08
CA ARG A 465 0.60 8.43 -32.21
C ARG A 465 0.99 8.84 -30.80
N TYR A 466 0.11 9.57 -30.11
CA TYR A 466 0.43 10.18 -28.81
C TYR A 466 0.98 9.16 -27.79
N ASP A 467 0.28 8.04 -27.59
CA ASP A 467 0.67 7.06 -26.57
C ASP A 467 1.95 6.30 -26.93
N ASN A 468 2.13 5.91 -28.19
CA ASN A 468 3.36 5.27 -28.67
C ASN A 468 4.56 6.22 -28.56
N ARG A 469 4.36 7.50 -28.85
CA ARG A 469 5.39 8.53 -28.73
C ARG A 469 5.81 8.74 -27.27
N ALA A 470 4.83 8.81 -26.36
CA ALA A 470 5.09 8.89 -24.93
C ALA A 470 5.86 7.66 -24.42
N TYR A 471 5.47 6.46 -24.85
CA TYR A 471 6.16 5.21 -24.53
C TYR A 471 7.62 5.20 -25.02
N ILE A 472 7.86 5.58 -26.27
CA ILE A 472 9.21 5.66 -26.84
C ILE A 472 10.08 6.69 -26.08
N GLY A 473 9.50 7.84 -25.72
CA GLY A 473 10.17 8.83 -24.89
C GLY A 473 10.52 8.29 -23.50
N ASN A 474 9.60 7.55 -22.88
CA ASN A 474 9.83 6.95 -21.57
C ASN A 474 10.93 5.86 -21.61
N ILE A 475 11.07 5.12 -22.72
CA ILE A 475 12.20 4.20 -22.94
C ILE A 475 13.52 4.97 -22.93
N ALA A 476 13.60 6.08 -23.67
CA ALA A 476 14.81 6.90 -23.74
C ALA A 476 15.21 7.47 -22.37
N ASP A 477 14.23 7.99 -21.62
CA ASP A 477 14.44 8.49 -20.26
C ASP A 477 14.91 7.37 -19.33
N TRP A 478 14.24 6.22 -19.35
CA TRP A 478 14.57 5.11 -18.47
C TRP A 478 15.95 4.51 -18.77
N LEU A 479 16.27 4.28 -20.06
CA LEU A 479 17.61 3.84 -20.47
C LEU A 479 18.68 4.86 -20.10
N GLY A 480 18.35 6.16 -20.18
CA GLY A 480 19.26 7.25 -19.85
C GLY A 480 19.55 7.38 -18.36
N GLU A 481 18.51 7.36 -17.53
CA GLU A 481 18.58 7.44 -16.06
C GLU A 481 19.29 6.23 -15.44
N ASN A 482 19.15 5.05 -16.06
CA ASN A 482 19.72 3.80 -15.56
C ASN A 482 21.04 3.42 -16.23
N SER A 483 21.56 4.22 -17.16
CA SER A 483 22.86 4.00 -17.78
C SER A 483 23.99 4.44 -16.84
N LEU A 484 25.10 3.70 -16.86
CA LEU A 484 26.32 4.05 -16.11
C LEU A 484 27.27 4.94 -16.93
N THR A 485 26.87 5.31 -18.16
CA THR A 485 27.71 6.03 -19.13
C THR A 485 27.38 7.52 -19.12
N ALA A 486 28.40 8.39 -19.10
CA ALA A 486 28.24 9.85 -19.14
C ALA A 486 27.63 10.40 -20.46
N ALA A 487 27.56 9.57 -21.51
CA ALA A 487 27.02 9.93 -22.83
C ALA A 487 25.56 9.48 -23.05
N SER A 488 24.81 9.23 -21.97
CA SER A 488 23.45 8.66 -21.98
C SER A 488 22.41 9.41 -22.85
N ALA A 489 22.66 10.68 -23.19
CA ALA A 489 21.79 11.50 -24.03
C ALA A 489 21.92 11.23 -25.55
N LYS A 490 22.93 10.49 -26.01
CA LYS A 490 23.13 10.17 -27.44
C LYS A 490 22.61 8.77 -27.77
N ILE A 491 21.64 8.71 -28.67
CA ILE A 491 20.95 7.48 -29.09
C ILE A 491 21.38 7.12 -30.51
N LEU A 492 21.93 5.93 -30.68
CA LEU A 492 22.16 5.33 -31.99
C LEU A 492 20.99 4.42 -32.34
N VAL A 493 20.26 4.74 -33.41
CA VAL A 493 19.21 3.88 -33.97
C VAL A 493 19.80 3.13 -35.16
N TYR A 494 19.81 1.80 -35.09
CA TYR A 494 20.41 0.94 -36.12
C TYR A 494 19.38 -0.05 -36.66
N SER A 495 19.08 0.04 -37.97
CA SER A 495 18.13 -0.84 -38.67
C SER A 495 18.85 -1.96 -39.40
N LEU A 496 18.51 -3.21 -39.11
CA LEU A 496 19.12 -4.43 -39.68
C LEU A 496 18.23 -5.11 -40.75
N GLY A 497 17.47 -4.38 -41.56
CA GLY A 497 16.66 -4.97 -42.64
C GLY A 497 16.65 -4.12 -43.90
N ASN A 498 16.34 -4.72 -45.06
CA ASN A 498 16.36 -4.06 -46.37
C ASN A 498 15.01 -3.41 -46.77
N GLY A 499 14.12 -3.18 -45.82
CA GLY A 499 12.82 -2.52 -46.07
C GLY A 499 12.99 -1.02 -46.23
N ALA A 500 12.66 -0.51 -47.42
CA ALA A 500 12.78 0.90 -47.81
C ALA A 500 12.16 1.87 -46.78
N GLY A 501 13.02 2.62 -46.12
CA GLY A 501 12.67 3.79 -45.33
C GLY A 501 13.80 4.12 -44.37
N ASP A 502 14.38 5.32 -44.55
CA ASP A 502 15.43 5.91 -43.70
C ASP A 502 15.29 5.47 -42.24
N ALA A 503 16.38 5.21 -41.51
CA ALA A 503 16.30 4.97 -40.06
C ALA A 503 15.63 6.15 -39.29
N ALA A 504 15.53 7.35 -39.89
CA ALA A 504 14.71 8.48 -39.44
C ALA A 504 13.19 8.30 -39.69
N SER A 505 12.81 7.53 -40.72
CA SER A 505 11.44 7.10 -41.03
C SER A 505 10.90 6.00 -40.10
N LEU A 506 11.74 5.38 -39.27
CA LEU A 506 11.27 4.45 -38.23
C LEU A 506 10.53 5.23 -37.13
N LEU A 507 11.21 6.15 -36.43
CA LEU A 507 10.59 6.82 -35.28
C LEU A 507 9.60 7.93 -35.66
N GLY A 508 9.68 8.47 -36.88
CA GLY A 508 8.81 9.55 -37.35
C GLY A 508 9.17 10.91 -36.75
N GLU A 509 8.82 11.99 -37.47
CA GLU A 509 9.27 13.35 -37.13
C GLU A 509 8.80 13.85 -35.75
N LYS A 510 7.57 13.55 -35.33
CA LYS A 510 7.05 14.03 -34.04
C LYS A 510 7.75 13.35 -32.87
N THR A 511 8.07 12.07 -33.01
CA THR A 511 8.81 11.31 -31.99
C THR A 511 10.25 11.81 -31.88
N LEU A 512 10.91 12.07 -33.01
CA LEU A 512 12.25 12.67 -33.02
C LEU A 512 12.25 14.06 -32.38
N ALA A 513 11.24 14.88 -32.65
CA ALA A 513 11.08 16.19 -32.01
C ALA A 513 10.84 16.07 -30.49
N GLU A 514 10.07 15.08 -30.04
CA GLU A 514 9.86 14.82 -28.61
C GLU A 514 11.14 14.35 -27.90
N LEU A 515 11.91 13.44 -28.53
CA LEU A 515 13.21 13.01 -28.01
C LEU A 515 14.20 14.19 -27.93
N GLY A 516 14.21 15.07 -28.94
CA GLY A 516 15.00 16.30 -28.93
C GLY A 516 14.57 17.27 -27.82
N ALA A 517 13.26 17.44 -27.59
CA ALA A 517 12.73 18.25 -26.51
C ALA A 517 13.08 17.71 -25.11
N ARG A 518 13.23 16.39 -24.98
CA ARG A 518 13.73 15.71 -23.77
C ARG A 518 15.26 15.75 -23.63
N GLY A 519 15.98 16.33 -24.60
CA GLY A 519 17.43 16.51 -24.57
C GLY A 519 18.25 15.38 -25.20
N PHE A 520 17.62 14.44 -25.91
CA PHE A 520 18.31 13.37 -26.60
C PHE A 520 18.72 13.76 -28.02
N THR A 521 19.91 13.33 -28.43
CA THR A 521 20.38 13.44 -29.83
C THR A 521 20.32 12.07 -30.48
N VAL A 522 19.50 11.93 -31.53
CA VAL A 522 19.30 10.67 -32.24
C VAL A 522 20.14 10.65 -33.52
N LYS A 523 20.97 9.62 -33.68
CA LYS A 523 21.68 9.31 -34.93
C LYS A 523 21.11 8.01 -35.48
N ALA A 524 20.52 8.08 -36.67
CA ALA A 524 19.90 6.93 -37.31
C ALA A 524 20.82 6.39 -38.42
N VAL A 525 21.00 5.07 -38.48
CA VAL A 525 21.93 4.37 -39.38
C VAL A 525 21.28 3.09 -39.91
N GLU A 526 21.50 2.80 -41.19
CA GLU A 526 21.04 1.57 -41.82
C GLU A 526 22.17 0.57 -42.06
N ARG A 527 21.82 -0.72 -42.06
CA ARG A 527 22.74 -1.81 -42.41
C ARG A 527 23.33 -1.66 -43.81
N HIS A 528 22.58 -1.06 -44.75
CA HIS A 528 23.07 -0.81 -46.10
C HIS A 528 24.24 0.19 -46.12
N ASP A 529 24.08 1.31 -45.41
CA ASP A 529 25.10 2.38 -45.37
C ASP A 529 26.29 2.03 -44.48
N VAL A 530 26.03 1.30 -43.39
CA VAL A 530 27.05 0.86 -42.44
C VAL A 530 26.93 -0.65 -42.28
N PRO A 531 27.64 -1.44 -43.12
CA PRO A 531 27.50 -2.90 -43.17
C PRO A 531 27.88 -3.64 -41.90
N ARG A 532 28.63 -3.00 -40.99
CA ARG A 532 29.07 -3.60 -39.73
C ARG A 532 29.08 -2.60 -38.58
N ILE A 533 28.64 -3.05 -37.42
CA ILE A 533 28.74 -2.29 -36.18
C ILE A 533 30.18 -2.39 -35.67
N THR A 534 30.88 -1.26 -35.63
CA THR A 534 32.26 -1.15 -35.13
C THR A 534 32.33 -0.22 -33.92
N GLU A 535 33.43 -0.26 -33.17
CA GLU A 535 33.63 0.59 -31.98
C GLU A 535 33.50 2.08 -32.32
N GLY A 536 33.94 2.50 -33.50
CA GLY A 536 33.82 3.88 -33.97
C GLY A 536 32.37 4.33 -34.18
N VAL A 537 31.45 3.41 -34.50
CA VAL A 537 30.02 3.72 -34.64
C VAL A 537 29.35 3.87 -33.27
N LEU A 538 29.78 3.08 -32.28
CA LEU A 538 29.31 3.17 -30.90
C LEU A 538 29.98 4.31 -30.12
N ALA A 539 31.12 4.82 -30.60
CA ALA A 539 31.90 5.84 -29.92
C ALA A 539 31.07 7.09 -29.61
N GLY A 540 30.97 7.42 -28.32
CA GLY A 540 30.24 8.57 -27.83
C GLY A 540 28.72 8.42 -27.79
N CYS A 541 28.17 7.24 -28.11
CA CYS A 541 26.76 6.92 -27.87
C CYS A 541 26.57 6.35 -26.47
N GLY A 542 25.52 6.75 -25.78
CA GLY A 542 25.13 6.17 -24.48
C GLY A 542 24.03 5.13 -24.60
N GLN A 543 23.28 5.15 -25.71
CA GLN A 543 22.20 4.21 -25.98
C GLN A 543 22.27 3.66 -27.41
N VAL A 544 21.94 2.38 -27.58
CA VAL A 544 21.88 1.70 -28.88
C VAL A 544 20.53 1.02 -29.06
N TRP A 545 19.80 1.37 -30.11
CA TRP A 545 18.48 0.83 -30.43
C TRP A 545 18.57 0.00 -31.70
N LEU A 546 18.31 -1.31 -31.60
CA LEU A 546 18.47 -2.29 -32.66
C LEU A 546 17.11 -2.76 -33.17
N PHE A 547 16.87 -2.58 -34.47
CA PHE A 547 15.64 -2.99 -35.15
C PHE A 547 15.94 -4.08 -36.18
N PHE A 548 15.63 -5.34 -35.86
CA PHE A 548 15.90 -6.49 -36.73
C PHE A 548 14.85 -6.64 -37.83
N GLY A 549 15.29 -6.81 -39.08
CA GLY A 549 14.39 -7.06 -40.22
C GLY A 549 13.91 -8.51 -40.30
N ASP A 550 12.98 -8.77 -41.22
CA ASP A 550 12.44 -10.10 -41.48
C ASP A 550 13.27 -10.93 -42.48
N ASP A 551 14.25 -10.31 -43.14
CA ASP A 551 15.06 -10.94 -44.17
C ASP A 551 16.03 -12.00 -43.58
N HIS A 552 16.23 -13.10 -44.31
CA HIS A 552 17.07 -14.23 -43.86
C HIS A 552 18.58 -13.95 -43.87
N ALA A 553 19.03 -12.84 -44.48
CA ALA A 553 20.45 -12.56 -44.71
C ALA A 553 21.10 -11.65 -43.64
N ASP A 554 20.33 -10.97 -42.80
CA ASP A 554 20.80 -9.82 -42.00
C ASP A 554 20.93 -10.14 -40.50
N GLY A 555 21.69 -11.20 -40.18
CA GLY A 555 22.08 -11.52 -38.80
C GLY A 555 23.31 -10.74 -38.34
N LEU A 556 23.39 -10.47 -37.03
CA LEU A 556 24.63 -10.04 -36.40
C LEU A 556 25.66 -11.19 -36.43
N ASN A 557 26.92 -10.86 -36.71
CA ASN A 557 28.02 -11.83 -36.57
C ASN A 557 28.51 -11.89 -35.10
N ASP A 558 29.30 -12.92 -34.77
CA ASP A 558 29.79 -13.13 -33.39
C ASP A 558 30.60 -11.95 -32.83
N ALA A 559 31.33 -11.23 -33.69
CA ALA A 559 32.12 -10.07 -33.29
C ALA A 559 31.22 -8.88 -32.94
N GLU A 560 30.16 -8.63 -33.71
CA GLU A 560 29.17 -7.59 -33.44
C GLU A 560 28.36 -7.91 -32.18
N VAL A 561 27.96 -9.17 -32.01
CA VAL A 561 27.27 -9.63 -30.78
C VAL A 561 28.16 -9.40 -29.56
N LYS A 562 29.45 -9.73 -29.65
CA LYS A 562 30.42 -9.50 -28.57
C LYS A 562 30.56 -8.00 -28.26
N LEU A 563 30.73 -7.18 -29.30
CA LEU A 563 30.90 -5.73 -29.15
C LEU A 563 29.67 -5.05 -28.53
N LEU A 564 28.46 -5.47 -28.90
CA LEU A 564 27.22 -4.98 -28.29
C LEU A 564 27.05 -5.45 -26.84
N ALA A 565 27.45 -6.69 -26.54
CA ALA A 565 27.46 -7.19 -25.17
C ALA A 565 28.48 -6.43 -24.30
N ASP A 566 29.67 -6.13 -24.83
CA ASP A 566 30.71 -5.36 -24.15
C ASP A 566 30.25 -3.90 -23.93
N PHE A 567 29.57 -3.29 -24.91
CA PHE A 567 28.96 -1.97 -24.76
C PHE A 567 27.95 -1.92 -23.60
N ASN A 568 27.08 -2.93 -23.50
CA ASN A 568 26.13 -3.01 -22.39
C ASN A 568 26.82 -3.32 -21.05
N ALA A 569 27.82 -4.22 -21.04
CA ALA A 569 28.62 -4.51 -19.85
C ALA A 569 29.34 -3.25 -19.32
N ASN A 570 29.73 -2.34 -20.21
CA ASN A 570 30.33 -1.05 -19.84
C ASN A 570 29.30 0.02 -19.41
N GLY A 571 28.02 -0.34 -19.26
CA GLY A 571 26.97 0.55 -18.73
C GLY A 571 26.05 1.19 -19.78
N GLY A 572 26.28 0.92 -21.07
CA GLY A 572 25.47 1.45 -22.16
C GLY A 572 24.04 0.90 -22.19
N GLY A 573 23.07 1.75 -22.51
CA GLY A 573 21.66 1.36 -22.63
C GLY A 573 21.36 0.70 -23.97
N ALA A 574 20.49 -0.32 -24.01
CA ALA A 574 20.09 -0.97 -25.25
C ALA A 574 18.56 -1.15 -25.37
N LEU A 575 18.02 -0.89 -26.56
CA LEU A 575 16.65 -1.29 -26.94
C LEU A 575 16.77 -2.30 -28.07
N ILE A 576 16.10 -3.45 -27.95
CA ILE A 576 16.17 -4.53 -28.94
C ILE A 576 14.76 -4.92 -29.39
N VAL A 577 14.52 -4.80 -30.69
CA VAL A 577 13.22 -5.06 -31.33
C VAL A 577 13.39 -6.07 -32.46
N PRO A 578 12.82 -7.29 -32.35
CA PRO A 578 12.99 -8.34 -33.36
C PRO A 578 12.15 -8.07 -34.61
N GLY A 579 12.48 -8.77 -35.71
CA GLY A 579 11.55 -8.94 -36.82
C GLY A 579 10.40 -9.86 -36.42
N VAL A 580 9.23 -9.71 -37.07
CA VAL A 580 8.04 -10.51 -36.77
C VAL A 580 8.16 -11.92 -37.35
N ALA A 581 8.66 -12.05 -38.58
CA ALA A 581 8.79 -13.33 -39.27
C ALA A 581 10.12 -14.04 -38.97
N ASN A 582 11.17 -13.28 -38.64
CA ASN A 582 12.50 -13.84 -38.37
C ASN A 582 13.12 -13.27 -37.08
N THR A 583 13.19 -14.11 -36.05
CA THR A 583 13.75 -13.75 -34.76
C THR A 583 15.20 -14.23 -34.56
N ARG A 584 15.78 -14.95 -35.54
CA ARG A 584 17.07 -15.64 -35.40
C ARG A 584 18.22 -14.67 -35.11
N GLY A 585 18.28 -13.56 -35.84
CA GLY A 585 19.31 -12.53 -35.65
C GLY A 585 19.26 -11.88 -34.27
N ALA A 586 18.05 -11.54 -33.80
CA ALA A 586 17.84 -11.01 -32.47
C ALA A 586 18.21 -12.04 -31.38
N ASN A 587 17.81 -13.31 -31.55
CA ASN A 587 18.06 -14.39 -30.60
C ASN A 587 19.55 -14.70 -30.36
N LEU A 588 20.42 -14.46 -31.34
CA LEU A 588 21.88 -14.58 -31.14
C LEU A 588 22.42 -13.59 -30.10
N LEU A 589 21.83 -12.40 -30.03
CA LEU A 589 22.18 -11.37 -29.05
C LEU A 589 21.40 -11.57 -27.75
N VAL A 590 20.08 -11.76 -27.83
CA VAL A 590 19.21 -11.73 -26.64
C VAL A 590 19.31 -12.98 -25.76
N SER A 591 19.75 -14.11 -26.31
CA SER A 591 20.02 -15.33 -25.53
C SER A 591 21.10 -15.12 -24.47
N ARG A 592 22.06 -14.22 -24.70
CA ARG A 592 23.09 -13.82 -23.71
C ARG A 592 22.53 -13.06 -22.52
N TYR A 593 21.33 -12.52 -22.67
CA TYR A 593 20.59 -11.84 -21.62
C TYR A 593 19.54 -12.74 -20.97
N GLY A 594 19.42 -14.02 -21.38
CA GLY A 594 18.41 -14.95 -20.87
C GLY A 594 17.02 -14.76 -21.51
N VAL A 595 16.95 -14.19 -22.71
CA VAL A 595 15.70 -13.94 -23.45
C VAL A 595 15.69 -14.70 -24.76
N THR A 596 14.51 -15.17 -25.15
CA THR A 596 14.28 -15.72 -26.49
C THR A 596 13.00 -15.19 -27.08
N PHE A 597 13.05 -14.73 -28.32
CA PHE A 597 11.90 -14.41 -29.16
C PHE A 597 11.47 -15.65 -29.94
N SER A 598 10.21 -16.02 -29.85
CA SER A 598 9.66 -17.22 -30.50
C SER A 598 8.22 -16.99 -30.89
N GLY A 599 7.75 -17.53 -32.01
CA GLY A 599 6.33 -17.42 -32.41
C GLY A 599 5.86 -16.00 -32.74
N VAL A 600 4.65 -15.90 -33.27
CA VAL A 600 3.99 -14.64 -33.60
C VAL A 600 2.62 -14.62 -32.94
N ALA A 601 2.27 -13.48 -32.36
CA ALA A 601 0.97 -13.23 -31.80
C ALA A 601 0.34 -11.98 -32.43
N ASP A 602 -0.91 -12.12 -32.85
CA ASP A 602 -1.74 -11.00 -33.26
C ASP A 602 -2.47 -10.41 -32.04
N ASN A 603 -2.22 -9.13 -31.80
CA ASN A 603 -2.72 -8.40 -30.63
C ASN A 603 -3.81 -7.40 -31.00
N GLY A 604 -4.30 -7.47 -32.24
CA GLY A 604 -5.19 -6.47 -32.80
C GLY A 604 -4.50 -5.11 -32.99
N PRO A 605 -5.27 -4.07 -33.36
CA PRO A 605 -4.71 -2.76 -33.71
C PRO A 605 -4.16 -1.99 -32.49
N GLU A 606 -4.74 -2.17 -31.31
CA GLU A 606 -4.40 -1.44 -30.08
C GLU A 606 -4.49 -2.33 -28.83
N VAL A 607 -3.43 -2.32 -28.03
CA VAL A 607 -3.37 -2.93 -26.70
C VAL A 607 -3.58 -1.83 -25.68
N ARG A 608 -4.62 -1.89 -24.85
CA ARG A 608 -4.81 -0.90 -23.77
C ARG A 608 -3.84 -1.17 -22.62
N VAL A 609 -3.21 -0.10 -22.14
CA VAL A 609 -2.11 -0.18 -21.17
C VAL A 609 -2.40 0.61 -19.90
N SER A 610 -3.12 1.72 -19.97
CA SER A 610 -3.68 2.33 -18.76
C SER A 610 -5.04 2.96 -19.05
N ALA A 611 -5.96 2.83 -18.09
CA ALA A 611 -7.16 3.67 -18.02
C ALA A 611 -7.06 4.64 -16.83
N ALA A 612 -5.85 5.14 -16.52
CA ALA A 612 -5.76 6.27 -15.61
C ALA A 612 -6.39 7.47 -16.31
N SER A 613 -7.55 7.92 -15.80
CA SER A 613 -8.18 9.14 -16.31
C SER A 613 -7.15 10.28 -16.32
N THR A 614 -7.22 11.17 -17.30
CA THR A 614 -6.35 12.37 -17.39
C THR A 614 -6.36 13.19 -16.09
N VAL A 615 -7.41 13.04 -15.27
CA VAL A 615 -7.59 13.61 -13.94
C VAL A 615 -6.65 12.98 -12.90
N LEU A 616 -6.50 11.64 -12.89
CA LEU A 616 -5.58 10.93 -12.00
C LEU A 616 -4.12 11.26 -12.30
N ASN A 617 -3.74 11.34 -13.59
CA ASN A 617 -2.38 11.73 -13.97
C ASN A 617 -2.07 13.19 -13.60
N ARG A 618 -3.00 14.12 -13.86
CA ARG A 618 -2.83 15.53 -13.45
C ARG A 618 -2.76 15.72 -11.95
N THR A 619 -3.56 14.98 -11.19
CA THR A 619 -3.50 15.03 -9.73
C THR A 619 -2.19 14.46 -9.21
N ALA A 620 -1.70 13.33 -9.76
CA ALA A 620 -0.40 12.77 -9.43
C ALA A 620 0.78 13.70 -9.79
N GLU A 621 0.76 14.34 -10.96
CA GLU A 621 1.79 15.32 -11.38
C GLU A 621 1.80 16.57 -10.51
N TRP A 622 0.61 17.10 -10.19
CA TRP A 622 0.47 18.24 -9.30
C TRP A 622 1.00 17.91 -7.90
N LEU A 623 0.63 16.75 -7.34
CA LEU A 623 1.14 16.27 -6.06
C LEU A 623 2.66 16.07 -6.07
N GLY A 624 3.21 15.45 -7.12
CA GLY A 624 4.66 15.30 -7.28
C GLY A 624 5.41 16.63 -7.36
N SER A 625 4.81 17.63 -8.01
CA SER A 625 5.38 18.99 -8.10
C SER A 625 5.37 19.72 -6.76
N VAL A 626 4.29 19.59 -5.98
CA VAL A 626 4.20 20.13 -4.62
C VAL A 626 5.25 19.50 -3.71
N LEU A 627 5.49 18.19 -3.82
CA LEU A 627 6.51 17.49 -3.06
C LEU A 627 7.94 17.87 -3.44
N LYS A 628 8.23 18.12 -4.73
CA LYS A 628 9.53 18.67 -5.15
C LYS A 628 9.78 20.05 -4.54
N LEU A 629 8.74 20.86 -4.35
CA LEU A 629 8.85 22.14 -3.65
C LEU A 629 9.10 21.94 -2.15
N VAL A 630 8.40 21.01 -1.51
CA VAL A 630 8.59 20.69 -0.07
C VAL A 630 9.95 20.05 0.22
N LYS A 631 10.50 19.25 -0.69
CA LYS A 631 11.83 18.63 -0.54
C LYS A 631 12.98 19.62 -0.78
N LYS A 632 12.69 20.74 -1.46
CA LYS A 632 13.64 21.81 -1.78
C LYS A 632 13.61 22.94 -0.74
N ALA A 633 12.52 23.06 0.03
CA ALA A 633 12.39 23.86 1.23
C ALA A 633 12.93 23.08 2.44
#